data_AF-A0A957V4N2-F1
#
_entry.id   AF-A0A957V4N2-F1
#
_cell.length_a   1.000
_cell.length_b   1.000
_cell.length_c   1.000
_cell.angle_alpha   90.00
_cell.angle_beta   90.00
_cell.angle_gamma   90.00
#
_symmetry.space_group_name_H-M   'P 1'
#
loop_
_entity.id
_entity.type
_entity.pdbx_description
1 polymer ?
#
loop_
_entity_poly.entity_id
_entity_poly.type
_entity_poly.pdbx_seq_one_letter_code
_entity_poly.pdbx_strand_id
1 'polypeptide(L)'
;IVVGFAGLLDLGYVAFFAVGAYLWAFFGSQQIWHMDEPPGTFTIYPTFPFPAWWFWPFLIVGIIAAAITGIMLGFPVLRLRGDYLAIVTLGFGEVIRVLANNLDKPINLTNGPQGITPIQRPPLPAYFTSQEFLNQLSDIAGRPISLNDIYG
;
A
#
# COMPACT_ATOMS: atom_id res chain seq x y z
N ILE A 1 7.49 1.38 -23.91
CA ILE A 1 6.22 0.68 -23.58
C ILE A 1 6.36 -0.77 -24.02
N VAL A 2 6.56 -1.68 -23.07
CA VAL A 2 6.72 -3.11 -23.37
C VAL A 2 5.34 -3.67 -23.68
N VAL A 3 5.10 -3.91 -24.96
CA VAL A 3 3.85 -4.51 -25.45
C VAL A 3 3.94 -6.00 -25.14
N GLY A 4 3.06 -6.51 -24.28
CA GLY A 4 2.98 -7.96 -24.01
C GLY A 4 2.67 -8.75 -25.28
N PHE A 5 2.93 -10.06 -25.29
CA PHE A 5 2.82 -10.97 -26.44
C PHE A 5 1.47 -10.95 -27.22
N ALA A 6 0.44 -10.27 -26.71
CA ALA A 6 -0.87 -10.09 -27.35
C ALA A 6 -1.12 -8.68 -27.95
N GLY A 7 -0.16 -7.75 -27.92
CA GLY A 7 -0.37 -6.40 -28.47
C GLY A 7 -1.17 -5.44 -27.57
N LEU A 8 -1.61 -5.90 -26.39
CA LEU A 8 -2.51 -5.17 -25.49
C LEU A 8 -1.74 -4.47 -24.35
N LEU A 9 -2.11 -3.22 -24.09
CA LEU A 9 -1.56 -2.34 -23.05
C LEU A 9 -2.15 -2.69 -21.67
N ASP A 10 -1.36 -3.28 -20.77
CA ASP A 10 -1.76 -3.47 -19.37
C ASP A 10 -1.15 -2.37 -18.49
N LEU A 11 -2.03 -1.51 -17.95
CA LEU A 11 -1.71 -0.42 -17.03
C LEU A 11 -2.47 -0.55 -15.70
N GLY A 12 -3.29 -1.59 -15.55
CA GLY A 12 -4.14 -1.78 -14.36
C GLY A 12 -3.38 -2.22 -13.12
N TYR A 13 -2.19 -2.81 -13.30
CA TYR A 13 -1.36 -3.31 -12.21
C TYR A 13 -0.98 -2.24 -11.17
N VAL A 14 -0.67 -1.01 -11.62
CA VAL A 14 -0.28 0.11 -10.73
C VAL A 14 -1.43 0.50 -9.80
N ALA A 15 -2.67 0.39 -10.28
CA ALA A 15 -3.85 0.70 -9.50
C ALA A 15 -4.11 -0.32 -8.38
N PHE A 16 -3.90 -1.62 -8.64
CA PHE A 16 -3.99 -2.64 -7.59
C PHE A 16 -2.93 -2.45 -6.51
N PHE A 17 -1.72 -2.06 -6.92
CA PHE A 17 -0.68 -1.67 -5.98
C PHE A 17 -1.05 -0.46 -5.14
N ALA A 18 -1.64 0.56 -5.76
CA ALA A 18 -2.09 1.75 -5.03
C ALA A 18 -3.13 1.37 -3.97
N VAL A 19 -4.11 0.53 -4.29
CA VAL A 19 -5.12 0.06 -3.31
C VAL A 19 -4.46 -0.61 -2.10
N GLY A 20 -3.52 -1.54 -2.32
CA GLY A 20 -2.80 -2.21 -1.23
C GLY A 20 -1.93 -1.26 -0.41
N ALA A 21 -1.22 -0.35 -1.07
CA ALA A 21 -0.36 0.63 -0.42
C ALA A 21 -1.17 1.63 0.42
N TYR A 22 -2.30 2.13 -0.10
CA TYR A 22 -3.19 3.02 0.65
C TYR A 22 -3.87 2.31 1.82
N LEU A 23 -4.17 1.01 1.69
CA LEU A 23 -4.70 0.23 2.80
C LEU A 23 -3.68 0.15 3.94
N TRP A 24 -2.42 -0.20 3.67
CA TRP A 24 -1.40 -0.18 4.71
C TRP A 24 -1.11 1.23 5.21
N ALA A 25 -1.06 2.24 4.34
CA ALA A 25 -0.83 3.62 4.76
C ALA A 25 -1.92 4.09 5.71
N PHE A 26 -3.19 3.75 5.46
CA PHE A 26 -4.29 4.13 6.35
C PHE A 26 -4.20 3.45 7.72
N PHE A 27 -3.98 2.13 7.77
CA PHE A 27 -3.94 1.38 9.03
C PHE A 27 -2.62 1.51 9.80
N GLY A 28 -1.51 1.69 9.08
CA GLY A 28 -0.16 1.86 9.61
C GLY A 28 0.21 3.32 9.86
N SER A 29 -0.70 4.27 9.70
CA SER A 29 -0.47 5.67 10.03
C SER A 29 -1.42 6.16 11.12
N GLN A 30 -1.18 7.39 11.54
CA GLN A 30 -2.05 8.10 12.47
C GLN A 30 -3.32 8.63 11.79
N GLN A 31 -3.52 8.37 10.49
CA GLN A 31 -4.68 8.83 9.73
C GLN A 31 -6.00 8.33 10.33
N ILE A 32 -6.00 7.16 10.99
CA ILE A 32 -7.17 6.63 11.69
C ILE A 32 -7.72 7.61 12.75
N TRP A 33 -6.85 8.38 13.39
CA TRP A 33 -7.24 9.33 14.42
C TRP A 33 -7.62 10.71 13.87
N HIS A 34 -7.32 10.97 12.59
CA HIS A 34 -7.54 12.24 11.91
C HIS A 34 -8.69 12.20 10.90
N MET A 35 -9.57 11.19 10.95
CA MET A 35 -10.67 11.05 10.00
C MET A 35 -11.66 12.23 10.02
N ASP A 36 -11.79 12.89 11.19
CA ASP A 36 -12.67 14.04 11.44
C ASP A 36 -11.94 15.40 11.35
N GLU A 37 -10.61 15.39 11.15
CA GLU A 37 -9.81 16.60 11.10
C GLU A 37 -9.64 17.12 9.65
N PRO A 38 -9.73 18.45 9.43
CA PRO A 38 -9.51 19.04 8.11
C PRO A 38 -8.15 18.64 7.52
N PRO A 39 -8.06 18.34 6.21
CA PRO A 39 -6.80 18.02 5.55
C PRO A 39 -5.72 19.09 5.82
N GLY A 40 -4.57 18.65 6.33
CA GLY A 40 -3.44 19.53 6.65
C GLY A 40 -3.31 19.95 8.13
N THR A 41 -4.26 19.58 9.00
CA THR A 41 -4.08 19.69 10.46
C THR A 41 -3.50 18.36 10.95
N PHE A 42 -2.20 18.33 11.26
CA PHE A 42 -1.52 17.13 11.78
C PHE A 42 -1.26 17.30 13.26
N THR A 43 -2.06 16.65 14.10
CA THR A 43 -1.70 16.46 15.50
C THR A 43 -0.93 15.14 15.62
N ILE A 44 0.38 15.22 15.87
CA ILE A 44 1.20 14.00 15.97
C ILE A 44 0.76 13.25 17.22
N TYR A 45 -0.01 12.18 17.05
CA TYR A 45 -0.30 11.26 18.13
C TYR A 45 0.95 10.43 18.42
N PRO A 46 1.30 10.13 19.68
CA PRO A 46 2.52 9.40 19.98
C PRO A 46 2.45 7.90 19.62
N THR A 47 1.28 7.39 19.27
CA THR A 47 1.02 5.94 19.17
C THR A 47 0.33 5.61 17.85
N PHE A 48 0.94 4.69 17.09
CA PHE A 48 0.25 4.05 15.95
C PHE A 48 -0.91 3.19 16.47
N PRO A 49 -2.05 3.14 15.78
CA PRO A 49 -3.22 2.40 16.23
C PRO A 49 -2.93 0.89 16.40
N PHE A 50 -1.97 0.35 15.64
CA PHE A 50 -1.58 -1.06 15.70
C PHE A 50 -0.06 -1.25 15.86
N PRO A 51 0.39 -2.30 16.58
CA PRO A 51 1.79 -2.72 16.59
C PRO A 51 2.32 -3.11 15.20
N ALA A 52 3.63 -2.99 14.97
CA ALA A 52 4.25 -3.20 13.65
C ALA A 52 3.96 -4.59 13.06
N TRP A 53 3.90 -5.63 13.91
CA TRP A 53 3.70 -7.02 13.49
C TRP A 53 2.37 -7.25 12.76
N TRP A 54 1.39 -6.36 12.95
CA TRP A 54 0.12 -6.40 12.23
C TRP A 54 0.27 -6.22 10.72
N PHE A 55 1.41 -5.73 10.24
CA PHE A 55 1.72 -5.66 8.82
C PHE A 55 1.44 -6.98 8.07
N TRP A 56 1.82 -8.12 8.65
CA TRP A 56 1.68 -9.44 8.02
C TRP A 56 0.23 -9.85 7.77
N PRO A 57 -0.69 -9.82 8.77
CA PRO A 57 -2.10 -10.07 8.50
C PRO A 57 -2.73 -8.99 7.60
N PHE A 58 -2.31 -7.72 7.71
CA PHE A 58 -2.79 -6.66 6.81
C PHE A 58 -2.40 -6.88 5.35
N LEU A 59 -1.29 -7.58 5.07
CA LEU A 59 -0.92 -7.99 3.71
C LEU A 59 -2.02 -8.89 3.10
N ILE A 60 -2.53 -9.85 3.86
CA ILE A 60 -3.63 -10.73 3.42
C ILE A 60 -4.89 -9.91 3.20
N VAL A 61 -5.21 -8.99 4.11
CA VAL A 61 -6.35 -8.07 3.96
C VAL A 61 -6.19 -7.20 2.71
N GLY A 62 -4.98 -6.72 2.42
CA GLY A 62 -4.64 -5.97 1.21
C GLY A 62 -4.87 -6.77 -0.06
N ILE A 63 -4.47 -8.05 -0.07
CA ILE A 63 -4.73 -8.97 -1.18
C ILE A 63 -6.24 -9.15 -1.37
N ILE A 64 -6.99 -9.38 -0.29
CA ILE A 64 -8.45 -9.55 -0.35
C ILE A 64 -9.12 -8.27 -0.88
N ALA A 65 -8.72 -7.10 -0.38
CA ALA A 65 -9.23 -5.82 -0.83
C ALA A 65 -8.95 -5.60 -2.33
N ALA A 66 -7.71 -5.84 -2.76
CA ALA A 66 -7.33 -5.75 -4.18
C ALA A 66 -8.14 -6.74 -5.05
N ALA A 67 -8.38 -7.96 -4.56
CA ALA A 67 -9.20 -8.95 -5.24
C ALA A 67 -10.66 -8.50 -5.36
N ILE A 68 -11.25 -7.94 -4.31
CA ILE A 68 -12.62 -7.39 -4.31
C ILE A 68 -12.72 -6.24 -5.32
N THR A 69 -11.79 -5.28 -5.27
CA THR A 69 -11.74 -4.17 -6.23
C THR A 69 -11.58 -4.70 -7.66
N GLY A 70 -10.74 -5.73 -7.85
CA GLY A 70 -10.54 -6.38 -9.15
C GLY A 70 -11.79 -7.09 -9.66
N ILE A 71 -12.57 -7.74 -8.80
CA ILE A 71 -13.83 -8.37 -9.19
C ILE A 71 -14.88 -7.32 -9.56
N MET A 72 -15.02 -6.27 -8.74
CA MET A 72 -15.97 -5.18 -9.00
C MET A 72 -15.71 -4.50 -10.35
N LEU A 73 -14.45 -4.35 -10.74
CA LEU A 73 -14.05 -3.73 -12.01
C LEU A 73 -13.94 -4.73 -13.16
N GLY A 74 -13.59 -5.99 -12.89
CA GLY A 74 -13.53 -7.04 -13.89
C GLY A 74 -14.90 -7.37 -14.46
N PHE A 75 -15.95 -7.34 -13.63
CA PHE A 75 -17.32 -7.66 -14.04
C PHE A 75 -17.84 -6.78 -15.21
N PRO A 76 -17.72 -5.43 -15.19
CA PRO A 76 -18.09 -4.60 -16.33
C PRO A 76 -17.14 -4.76 -17.53
N VAL A 77 -15.86 -5.03 -17.31
CA VAL A 77 -14.84 -5.15 -18.37
C VAL A 77 -15.02 -6.41 -19.22
N LEU A 78 -15.51 -7.51 -18.64
CA LEU A 78 -15.75 -8.78 -19.35
C LEU A 78 -16.70 -8.66 -20.56
N ARG A 79 -17.48 -7.58 -20.64
CA ARG A 79 -18.41 -7.31 -21.74
C ARG A 79 -17.80 -6.51 -22.89
N LEU A 80 -16.55 -6.07 -22.77
CA LEU A 80 -15.84 -5.23 -23.75
C LEU A 80 -14.86 -6.08 -24.58
N ARG A 81 -14.67 -5.72 -25.85
CA ARG A 81 -13.72 -6.40 -26.76
C ARG A 81 -12.85 -5.39 -27.50
N GLY A 82 -11.63 -5.82 -27.85
CA GLY A 82 -10.71 -5.05 -28.68
C GLY A 82 -10.30 -3.72 -28.04
N ASP A 83 -10.62 -2.62 -28.70
CA ASP A 83 -10.15 -1.27 -28.34
C ASP A 83 -10.77 -0.73 -27.04
N TYR A 84 -12.00 -1.17 -26.74
CA TYR A 84 -12.69 -0.75 -25.52
C TYR A 84 -12.02 -1.29 -24.25
N LEU A 85 -11.31 -2.41 -24.34
CA LEU A 85 -10.55 -2.96 -23.21
C LEU A 85 -9.39 -2.04 -22.83
N ALA A 86 -8.64 -1.56 -23.84
CA ALA A 86 -7.47 -0.69 -23.64
C ALA A 86 -7.86 0.70 -23.10
N ILE A 87 -9.00 1.25 -23.55
CA ILE A 87 -9.52 2.52 -23.01
C ILE A 87 -9.85 2.38 -21.53
N VAL A 88 -10.46 1.25 -21.12
CA VAL A 88 -10.87 1.05 -19.72
C VAL A 88 -9.66 0.84 -18.80
N THR A 89 -8.59 0.19 -19.24
CA THR A 89 -7.37 0.07 -18.42
C THR A 89 -6.70 1.42 -18.18
N LEU A 90 -6.76 2.33 -19.17
CA LEU A 90 -6.29 3.72 -19.00
C LEU A 90 -7.20 4.51 -18.05
N GLY A 91 -8.52 4.44 -18.27
CA GLY A 91 -9.50 5.10 -17.43
C GLY A 91 -9.44 4.62 -15.98
N PHE A 92 -9.17 3.34 -15.74
CA PHE A 92 -9.00 2.78 -14.41
C PHE A 92 -7.82 3.39 -13.64
N GLY A 93 -6.66 3.52 -14.28
CA GLY A 93 -5.50 4.17 -13.68
C GLY A 93 -5.79 5.62 -13.29
N GLU A 94 -6.50 6.36 -14.15
CA GLU A 94 -6.89 7.74 -13.87
C GLU A 94 -7.95 7.82 -12.76
N VAL A 95 -8.94 6.93 -12.74
CA VAL A 95 -9.94 6.86 -11.67
C VAL A 95 -9.28 6.63 -10.31
N ILE A 96 -8.28 5.75 -10.22
CA ILE A 96 -7.56 5.51 -8.96
C ILE A 96 -6.74 6.72 -8.54
N ARG A 97 -6.13 7.42 -9.48
CA ARG A 97 -5.42 8.68 -9.19
C ARG A 97 -6.38 9.76 -8.71
N VAL A 98 -7.55 9.89 -9.34
CA VAL A 98 -8.60 10.84 -8.93
C VAL A 98 -9.13 10.47 -7.56
N LEU A 99 -9.42 9.19 -7.29
CA LEU A 99 -9.85 8.70 -5.98
C LEU A 99 -8.79 8.99 -4.91
N ALA A 100 -7.52 8.69 -5.17
CA ALA A 100 -6.43 8.97 -4.23
C ALA A 100 -6.36 10.46 -3.84
N ASN A 101 -6.61 11.36 -4.80
CA ASN A 101 -6.56 12.81 -4.56
C ASN A 101 -7.87 13.41 -4.01
N ASN A 102 -9.02 12.77 -4.23
CA ASN A 102 -10.34 13.29 -3.83
C ASN A 102 -10.99 12.54 -2.66
N LEU A 103 -10.34 11.49 -2.11
CA LEU A 103 -10.75 10.85 -0.85
C LEU A 103 -10.37 11.70 0.39
N ASP A 104 -10.41 13.02 0.25
CA ASP A 104 -10.26 14.01 1.31
C ASP A 104 -11.61 14.49 1.88
N LYS A 105 -12.73 14.16 1.23
CA LYS A 105 -14.10 14.59 1.60
C LYS A 105 -15.10 13.44 1.42
N PRO A 106 -16.05 13.18 2.34
CA PRO A 106 -16.34 13.84 3.63
C PRO A 106 -15.58 13.27 4.84
N ILE A 107 -14.88 12.14 4.68
CA ILE A 107 -14.00 11.51 5.67
C ILE A 107 -12.58 11.52 5.12
N ASN A 108 -11.62 11.98 5.91
CA ASN A 108 -10.25 12.21 5.45
C ASN A 108 -9.47 10.88 5.39
N LEU A 109 -9.69 10.09 4.34
CA LEU A 109 -9.13 8.74 4.20
C LEU A 109 -7.70 8.76 3.64
N THR A 110 -7.40 9.67 2.70
CA THR A 110 -6.11 9.70 1.98
C THR A 110 -5.29 10.97 2.20
N ASN A 111 -5.79 11.96 2.94
CA ASN A 111 -5.18 13.29 3.09
C ASN A 111 -4.96 14.04 1.75
N GLY A 112 -5.73 13.66 0.72
CA GLY A 112 -5.71 14.27 -0.61
C GLY A 112 -4.31 14.28 -1.24
N PRO A 113 -3.88 15.39 -1.88
CA PRO A 113 -2.60 15.46 -2.59
C PRO A 113 -1.36 15.47 -1.69
N GLN A 114 -1.52 15.69 -0.37
CA GLN A 114 -0.41 15.64 0.60
C GLN A 114 -0.01 14.20 0.93
N GLY A 115 -0.90 13.22 0.72
CA GLY A 115 -0.67 11.83 1.06
C GLY A 115 -0.58 11.58 2.56
N ILE A 116 -0.37 10.31 2.92
CA ILE A 116 -0.37 9.86 4.31
C ILE A 116 1.08 9.81 4.82
N THR A 117 1.40 10.63 5.82
CA THR A 117 2.71 10.66 6.50
C THR A 117 2.52 11.03 7.96
N PRO A 118 3.13 10.37 8.96
CA PRO A 118 4.09 9.26 8.87
C PRO A 118 3.42 7.88 8.77
N ILE A 119 4.01 6.97 7.99
CA ILE A 119 3.59 5.57 7.87
C ILE A 119 4.59 4.70 8.66
N GLN A 120 4.07 3.75 9.43
CA GLN A 120 4.85 2.78 10.16
C GLN A 120 5.61 1.85 9.22
N ARG A 121 6.92 1.68 9.48
CA ARG A 121 7.78 0.77 8.71
C ARG A 121 7.33 -0.68 8.97
N PRO A 122 7.23 -1.53 7.92
CA PRO A 122 6.92 -2.94 8.10
C PRO A 122 8.04 -3.63 8.89
N PRO A 123 7.74 -4.46 9.90
CA PRO A 123 8.75 -5.20 10.62
C PRO A 123 9.26 -6.35 9.75
N LEU A 124 10.55 -6.65 9.89
CA LEU A 124 11.11 -7.87 9.33
C LEU A 124 10.40 -9.11 9.90
N PRO A 125 10.35 -10.21 9.13
CA PRO A 125 9.84 -11.48 9.63
C PRO A 125 10.62 -11.93 10.87
N ALA A 126 9.95 -12.61 11.80
CA ALA A 126 10.52 -13.01 13.09
C ALA A 126 11.84 -13.81 12.99
N TYR A 127 12.05 -14.51 11.87
CA TYR A 127 13.29 -15.21 11.57
C TYR A 127 14.49 -14.27 11.43
N PHE A 128 14.32 -13.16 10.70
CA PHE A 128 15.39 -12.18 10.47
C PHE A 128 15.68 -11.31 11.69
N THR A 129 14.77 -11.30 12.68
CA THR A 129 14.97 -10.62 13.96
C THR A 129 15.47 -11.57 15.07
N SER A 130 15.70 -12.84 14.75
CA SER A 130 16.17 -13.83 15.72
C SER A 130 17.66 -13.62 16.06
N GLN A 131 18.03 -13.81 17.33
CA GLN A 131 19.43 -13.68 17.74
C GLN A 131 20.33 -14.70 17.05
N GLU A 132 19.80 -15.87 16.69
CA GLU A 132 20.51 -16.88 15.92
C GLU A 132 20.91 -16.36 14.53
N PHE A 133 19.98 -15.70 13.83
CA PHE A 133 20.25 -15.10 12.53
C PHE A 133 21.23 -13.92 12.63
N LEU A 134 21.08 -13.05 13.62
CA LEU A 134 22.00 -11.93 13.83
C LEU A 134 23.42 -12.40 14.15
N ASN A 135 23.56 -13.49 14.92
CA ASN A 135 24.86 -14.09 15.21
C ASN A 135 25.51 -14.67 13.95
N GLN A 136 24.73 -15.35 13.09
CA GLN A 136 25.24 -15.83 11.79
C GLN A 136 25.69 -14.68 10.89
N LEU A 137 24.93 -13.59 10.85
CA LEU A 137 25.32 -12.41 10.09
C LEU A 137 26.54 -11.72 10.68
N SER A 138 26.69 -11.68 12.01
CA SER A 138 27.88 -11.10 12.63
C SER A 138 29.14 -11.91 12.37
N ASP A 139 29.01 -13.24 12.31
CA ASP A 139 30.12 -14.14 11.98
C ASP A 139 30.57 -13.96 10.52
N ILE A 140 29.63 -13.75 9.60
CA ILE A 140 29.91 -13.50 8.18
C ILE A 140 30.45 -12.08 7.96
N ALA A 141 29.88 -11.08 8.64
CA ALA A 141 30.23 -9.68 8.46
C ALA A 141 31.46 -9.23 9.27
N GLY A 142 31.97 -10.09 10.16
CA GLY A 142 33.12 -9.79 11.01
C GLY A 142 32.88 -8.65 12.01
N ARG A 143 31.62 -8.27 12.25
CA ARG A 143 31.22 -7.23 13.21
C ARG A 143 29.90 -7.61 13.88
N PRO A 144 29.67 -7.28 15.17
CA PRO A 144 28.37 -7.49 15.79
C PRO A 144 27.32 -6.65 15.07
N ILE A 145 26.27 -7.29 14.55
CA ILE A 145 25.14 -6.61 13.91
C ILE A 145 23.97 -6.61 14.88
N SER A 146 23.45 -5.43 15.18
CA SER A 146 22.27 -5.27 16.03
C SER A 146 21.02 -5.03 15.18
N LEU A 147 19.83 -5.26 15.75
CA LEU A 147 18.55 -4.96 15.09
C LEU A 147 18.50 -3.50 14.61
N ASN A 148 19.09 -2.56 15.36
CA ASN A 148 19.10 -1.15 14.99
C ASN A 148 19.88 -0.85 13.70
N ASP A 149 20.90 -1.65 13.37
CA ASP A 149 21.66 -1.52 12.12
C ASP A 149 20.87 -2.01 10.90
N ILE A 150 19.85 -2.82 11.14
CA ILE A 150 18.98 -3.39 10.11
C ILE A 150 17.72 -2.53 9.91
N TYR A 151 17.23 -1.90 10.99
CA TYR A 151 16.05 -1.03 10.97
C TYR A 151 16.35 0.47 10.80
N GLY A 152 17.62 0.88 10.91
CA GLY A 152 18.11 2.25 10.80
C GLY A 152 17.85 2.87 9.43
#